data_AF-A0A6N2RV35-F1
#
_entry.id   AF-A0A6N2RV35-F1
#
_cell.length_a   1.000
_cell.length_b   1.000
_cell.length_c   1.000
_cell.angle_alpha   90.00
_cell.angle_beta   90.00
_cell.angle_gamma   90.00
#
_symmetry.space_group_name_H-M   'P 1'
#
loop_
_entity.id
_entity.type
_entity.pdbx_description
1 polymer ?
#
loop_
_entity_poly.entity_id
_entity_poly.type
_entity_poly.pdbx_seq_one_letter_code
_entity_poly.pdbx_strand_id
1 'polypeptide(L)'
;MKLVQSIMTKNPCYTAGRKITVKGLMLHSVGCPQPNASVFIKNWNTPSYGTACVHGFIDGNDGTVYQTLPWNHRGWHCASGPKGSGNNTHIGVEMCEPASIRYTGGSSFTCSNLSAARTSVKKTYEAAVELFAYLCKLYGLNPTADGVIISHREGHARGIASNHGDPEHLWNGLGMGYTMNTFRKDVKEKMQGGTVKPDETKEMYRVRKSWEDAVSQKGAFHELENAKKCADANKGYAVFNTSGKQVYPKTDFSPYLVEVTATDLNIRKGPGTNYGKTGKFTGKGVFTITEERAGTGSNRGWGKLKSGAGWISLDYVKRL
;
A
#
# COMPACT_ATOMS: atom_id res chain seq x y z
N MET A 1 0.04 7.79 6.94
CA MET A 1 0.86 8.40 8.00
C MET A 1 0.14 9.61 8.55
N LYS A 2 0.07 9.74 9.89
CA LYS A 2 -0.30 11.00 10.54
C LYS A 2 0.98 11.77 10.86
N LEU A 3 1.18 12.90 10.19
CA LEU A 3 2.33 13.78 10.40
C LEU A 3 1.88 15.05 11.11
N VAL A 4 2.49 15.34 12.26
CA VAL A 4 2.21 16.50 13.10
C VAL A 4 3.47 17.35 13.20
N GLN A 5 3.36 18.67 13.02
CA GLN A 5 4.48 19.57 13.26
C GLN A 5 4.53 19.95 14.75
N SER A 6 5.69 19.77 15.36
CA SER A 6 5.98 20.06 16.77
C SER A 6 7.42 20.55 16.91
N ILE A 7 7.74 21.61 16.16
CA ILE A 7 9.09 22.15 16.04
C ILE A 7 9.61 22.63 17.39
N MET A 8 10.80 22.13 17.77
CA MET A 8 11.42 22.41 19.07
C MET A 8 12.17 23.75 19.05
N THR A 9 11.44 24.85 19.00
CA THR A 9 11.98 26.22 18.80
C THR A 9 12.87 26.75 19.92
N LYS A 10 12.83 26.14 21.12
CA LYS A 10 13.68 26.50 22.26
C LYS A 10 14.96 25.67 22.35
N ASN A 11 15.07 24.58 21.59
CA ASN A 11 16.25 23.72 21.61
C ASN A 11 17.46 24.46 20.97
N PRO A 12 18.65 24.45 21.60
CA PRO A 12 19.86 25.08 21.06
C PRO A 12 20.25 24.67 19.63
N CYS A 13 19.95 23.44 19.23
CA CYS A 13 20.17 22.98 17.85
C CYS A 13 19.30 23.74 16.85
N TYR A 14 18.03 24.00 17.20
CA TYR A 14 17.13 24.78 16.35
C TYR A 14 17.55 26.25 16.28
N THR A 15 17.92 26.85 17.42
CA THR A 15 18.30 28.27 17.47
C THR A 15 19.63 28.53 16.76
N ALA A 16 20.52 27.54 16.68
CA ALA A 16 21.74 27.62 15.89
C ALA A 16 21.49 27.83 14.39
N GLY A 17 20.30 27.46 13.86
CA GLY A 17 19.86 27.86 12.52
C GLY A 17 20.59 27.21 11.34
N ARG A 18 21.54 26.30 11.59
CA ARG A 18 22.40 25.74 10.54
C ARG A 18 21.59 24.86 9.59
N LYS A 19 21.84 24.99 8.29
CA LYS A 19 21.17 24.21 7.23
C LYS A 19 22.08 23.12 6.66
N ILE A 20 21.46 22.12 6.05
CA ILE A 20 22.12 21.04 5.31
C ILE A 20 21.54 20.92 3.91
N THR A 21 22.37 20.47 2.98
CA THR A 21 21.89 19.81 1.76
C THR A 21 21.60 18.36 2.13
N VAL A 22 20.32 17.97 2.09
CA VAL A 22 19.91 16.61 2.43
C VAL A 22 20.44 15.64 1.38
N LYS A 23 21.28 14.69 1.83
CA LYS A 23 21.83 13.60 0.99
C LYS A 23 21.37 12.22 1.45
N GLY A 24 20.78 12.12 2.64
CA GLY A 24 20.29 10.86 3.16
C GLY A 24 19.37 11.02 4.38
N LEU A 25 18.94 9.88 4.91
CA LEU A 25 18.08 9.71 6.06
C LEU A 25 18.73 8.70 7.01
N MET A 26 18.67 8.96 8.32
CA MET A 26 19.20 8.09 9.36
C MET A 26 18.05 7.65 10.27
N LEU A 27 17.84 6.34 10.36
CA LEU A 27 16.84 5.75 11.25
C LEU A 27 17.50 5.45 12.60
N HIS A 28 16.79 5.85 13.65
CA HIS A 28 17.18 5.66 15.04
C HIS A 28 16.09 4.96 15.83
N SER A 29 16.45 4.45 17.01
CA SER A 29 15.52 4.16 18.09
C SER A 29 16.02 4.81 19.38
N VAL A 30 15.08 5.26 20.23
CA VAL A 30 15.38 6.18 21.34
C VAL A 30 16.27 5.59 22.46
N GLY A 31 16.51 4.27 22.46
CA GLY A 31 17.44 3.61 23.39
C GLY A 31 16.97 3.61 24.85
N CYS A 32 15.69 3.81 25.12
CA CYS A 32 15.10 3.72 26.45
C CYS A 32 13.61 3.36 26.37
N PRO A 33 13.01 2.75 27.41
CA PRO A 33 11.63 2.24 27.37
C PRO A 33 10.59 3.36 27.51
N GLN A 34 10.55 4.24 26.52
CA GLN A 34 9.65 5.39 26.45
C GLN A 34 8.92 5.39 25.10
N PRO A 35 7.65 4.95 25.06
CA PRO A 35 6.90 4.89 23.83
C PRO A 35 6.33 6.25 23.42
N ASN A 36 6.22 7.22 24.34
CA ASN A 36 5.56 8.49 24.06
C ASN A 36 6.54 9.52 23.48
N ALA A 37 6.36 9.90 22.22
CA ALA A 37 7.18 10.92 21.55
C ALA A 37 7.11 12.27 22.28
N SER A 38 5.94 12.61 22.83
CA SER A 38 5.72 13.87 23.54
C SER A 38 6.61 14.07 24.77
N VAL A 39 7.10 12.99 25.40
CA VAL A 39 8.05 13.08 26.52
C VAL A 39 9.38 13.65 26.05
N PHE A 40 9.92 13.16 24.94
CA PHE A 40 11.14 13.69 24.34
C PHE A 40 10.95 15.13 23.86
N ILE A 41 9.86 15.40 23.12
CA ILE A 41 9.57 16.72 22.58
C ILE A 41 9.53 17.78 23.69
N LYS A 42 8.86 17.48 24.81
CA LYS A 42 8.78 18.40 25.96
C LYS A 42 10.14 18.62 26.62
N ASN A 43 10.87 17.54 26.88
CA ASN A 43 12.15 17.60 27.60
C ASN A 43 13.27 18.25 26.77
N TRP A 44 13.27 18.01 25.46
CA TRP A 44 14.32 18.50 24.56
C TRP A 44 14.06 19.92 24.08
N ASN A 45 12.81 20.40 24.12
CA ASN A 45 12.45 21.76 23.73
C ASN A 45 12.68 22.77 24.88
N THR A 46 13.90 22.80 25.40
CA THR A 46 14.33 23.73 26.45
C THR A 46 15.68 24.35 26.08
N PRO A 47 15.98 25.59 26.51
CA PRO A 47 17.26 26.25 26.21
C PRO A 47 18.49 25.55 26.79
N SER A 48 18.33 24.71 27.81
CA SER A 48 19.43 23.99 28.46
C SER A 48 19.71 22.62 27.84
N TYR A 49 18.84 22.10 26.98
CA TYR A 49 19.02 20.78 26.37
C TYR A 49 19.92 20.85 25.12
N GLY A 50 21.22 20.95 25.34
CA GLY A 50 22.23 21.17 24.28
C GLY A 50 22.89 19.91 23.72
N THR A 51 22.38 18.71 23.99
CA THR A 51 23.09 17.46 23.68
C THR A 51 22.56 16.73 22.44
N ALA A 52 21.28 16.89 22.12
CA ALA A 52 20.67 16.22 20.98
C ALA A 52 19.48 17.00 20.40
N CYS A 53 19.22 16.76 19.11
CA CYS A 53 18.02 17.19 18.41
C CYS A 53 17.86 16.39 17.13
N VAL A 54 16.71 15.75 16.96
CA VAL A 54 16.35 14.98 15.77
C VAL A 54 15.27 15.67 14.96
N HIS A 55 15.10 15.27 13.70
CA HIS A 55 14.12 15.87 12.80
C HIS A 55 12.71 15.36 13.01
N GLY A 56 12.56 14.15 13.53
CA GLY A 56 11.27 13.69 14.01
C GLY A 56 11.34 12.52 14.97
N PHE A 57 10.24 12.33 15.69
CA PHE A 57 9.95 11.16 16.51
C PHE A 57 8.76 10.41 15.94
N ILE A 58 8.74 9.10 16.11
CA ILE A 58 7.59 8.25 15.80
C ILE A 58 7.10 7.63 17.11
N ASP A 59 5.86 7.96 17.48
CA ASP A 59 5.27 7.50 18.73
C ASP A 59 5.04 5.97 18.71
N GLY A 60 5.51 5.31 19.77
CA GLY A 60 5.46 3.86 19.92
C GLY A 60 4.04 3.33 20.15
N ASN A 61 3.10 4.17 20.57
CA ASN A 61 1.73 3.73 20.87
C ASN A 61 0.84 3.71 19.64
N ASP A 62 0.92 4.74 18.80
CA ASP A 62 -0.01 4.97 17.68
C ASP A 62 0.67 5.19 16.32
N GLY A 63 1.99 5.30 16.26
CA GLY A 63 2.73 5.55 15.01
C GLY A 63 2.60 6.98 14.48
N THR A 64 2.08 7.92 15.26
CA THR A 64 2.07 9.34 14.90
C THR A 64 3.51 9.83 14.73
N VAL A 65 3.78 10.46 13.58
CA VAL A 65 5.06 11.08 13.29
C VAL A 65 5.02 12.54 13.71
N TYR A 66 5.94 12.94 14.58
CA TYR A 66 6.12 14.32 15.01
C TYR A 66 7.37 14.91 14.36
N GLN A 67 7.20 15.87 13.46
CA GLN A 67 8.32 16.65 12.93
C GLN A 67 8.76 17.66 13.99
N THR A 68 9.99 17.53 14.48
CA THR A 68 10.57 18.34 15.56
C THR A 68 11.61 19.34 15.09
N LEU A 69 12.09 19.20 13.86
CA LEU A 69 13.03 20.12 13.22
C LEU A 69 12.65 20.28 11.73
N PRO A 70 12.84 21.46 11.11
CA PRO A 70 12.73 21.57 9.65
C PRO A 70 13.64 20.55 8.97
N TRP A 71 13.15 19.86 7.94
CA TRP A 71 13.86 18.74 7.31
C TRP A 71 15.25 19.10 6.76
N ASN A 72 15.47 20.36 6.35
CA ASN A 72 16.76 20.86 5.87
C ASN A 72 17.63 21.53 6.95
N HIS A 73 17.24 21.45 8.23
CA HIS A 73 18.03 21.96 9.33
C HIS A 73 19.08 20.91 9.72
N ARG A 74 20.25 21.35 10.16
CA ARG A 74 21.30 20.47 10.68
C ARG A 74 20.91 19.97 12.07
N GLY A 75 20.53 18.70 12.20
CA GLY A 75 20.23 18.08 13.50
C GLY A 75 21.50 17.78 14.30
N TRP A 76 21.33 17.41 15.57
CA TRP A 76 22.37 16.86 16.45
C TRP A 76 21.93 15.45 16.87
N HIS A 77 21.91 14.52 15.92
CA HIS A 77 21.27 13.21 16.09
C HIS A 77 22.26 12.04 16.08
N CYS A 78 23.43 12.18 15.45
CA CYS A 78 24.37 11.06 15.29
C CYS A 78 25.81 11.33 15.75
N ALA A 79 26.06 12.46 16.43
CA ALA A 79 27.41 12.92 16.77
C ALA A 79 28.36 12.89 15.54
N SER A 80 29.61 12.43 15.69
CA SER A 80 30.61 12.36 14.62
C SER A 80 31.47 11.10 14.74
N GLY A 81 32.10 10.73 13.64
CA GLY A 81 33.16 9.72 13.59
C GLY A 81 34.39 10.23 12.81
N PRO A 82 35.37 9.36 12.53
CA PRO A 82 36.64 9.72 11.89
C PRO A 82 36.50 10.28 10.46
N LYS A 83 35.35 10.10 9.80
CA LYS A 83 35.05 10.59 8.45
C LYS A 83 34.03 11.74 8.46
N GLY A 84 33.81 12.37 9.62
CA GLY A 84 32.91 13.51 9.78
C GLY A 84 31.60 13.15 10.46
N SER A 85 30.52 13.82 10.10
CA SER A 85 29.25 13.75 10.83
C SER A 85 28.07 13.66 9.87
N GLY A 86 27.24 12.63 10.05
CA GLY A 86 25.95 12.47 9.37
C GLY A 86 25.00 13.63 9.64
N ASN A 87 25.16 14.35 10.75
CA ASN A 87 24.41 15.58 11.04
C ASN A 87 24.50 16.61 9.91
N ASN A 88 25.57 16.59 9.10
CA ASN A 88 25.79 17.53 8.00
C ASN A 88 25.03 17.15 6.70
N THR A 89 24.42 15.97 6.64
CA THR A 89 23.89 15.40 5.40
C THR A 89 22.59 14.62 5.56
N HIS A 90 22.28 14.12 6.75
CA HIS A 90 21.18 13.20 7.00
C HIS A 90 20.06 13.83 7.83
N ILE A 91 18.84 13.42 7.54
CA ILE A 91 17.67 13.64 8.41
C ILE A 91 17.61 12.50 9.42
N GLY A 92 17.70 12.79 10.72
CA GLY A 92 17.60 11.80 11.79
C GLY A 92 16.17 11.65 12.29
N VAL A 93 15.67 10.41 12.37
CA VAL A 93 14.32 10.10 12.87
C VAL A 93 14.39 9.00 13.93
N GLU A 94 13.79 9.27 15.09
CA GLU A 94 13.75 8.39 16.26
C GLU A 94 12.45 7.58 16.32
N MET A 95 12.55 6.26 16.35
CA MET A 95 11.43 5.39 16.74
C MET A 95 11.38 5.29 18.26
N CYS A 96 10.26 5.68 18.87
CA CYS A 96 10.05 5.46 20.30
C CYS A 96 9.94 3.96 20.60
N GLU A 97 10.47 3.55 21.75
CA GLU A 97 10.60 2.14 22.11
C GLU A 97 9.54 1.69 23.11
N PRO A 98 9.17 0.39 23.12
CA PRO A 98 8.14 -0.12 24.00
C PRO A 98 8.47 0.04 25.49
N ALA A 99 7.46 0.42 26.29
CA ALA A 99 7.59 0.49 27.75
C ALA A 99 7.85 -0.88 28.42
N SER A 100 7.60 -1.99 27.72
CA SER A 100 7.82 -3.34 28.24
C SER A 100 9.28 -3.79 28.18
N ILE A 101 10.18 -2.98 27.63
CA ILE A 101 11.63 -3.23 27.59
C ILE A 101 12.30 -2.74 28.88
N ARG A 102 13.34 -3.44 29.33
CA ARG A 102 14.27 -2.98 30.36
C ARG A 102 15.70 -3.25 29.93
N TYR A 103 16.45 -2.19 29.65
CA TYR A 103 17.88 -2.29 29.34
C TYR A 103 18.66 -2.88 30.52
N THR A 104 19.52 -3.84 30.21
CA THR A 104 20.41 -4.52 31.17
C THR A 104 21.86 -4.12 31.00
N GLY A 105 22.19 -3.45 29.89
CA GLY A 105 23.52 -2.88 29.65
C GLY A 105 23.79 -2.74 28.15
N GLY A 106 24.30 -1.56 27.74
CA GLY A 106 24.50 -1.24 26.33
C GLY A 106 23.22 -1.49 25.52
N SER A 107 23.33 -2.26 24.44
CA SER A 107 22.22 -2.64 23.56
C SER A 107 21.40 -3.85 24.02
N SER A 108 21.72 -4.44 25.19
CA SER A 108 21.03 -5.61 25.73
C SER A 108 19.86 -5.21 26.62
N PHE A 109 18.75 -5.96 26.52
CA PHE A 109 17.55 -5.73 27.33
C PHE A 109 16.74 -7.00 27.58
N THR A 110 15.88 -6.96 28.60
CA THR A 110 14.79 -7.92 28.81
C THR A 110 13.45 -7.31 28.38
N CYS A 111 12.46 -8.14 28.12
CA CYS A 111 11.13 -7.69 27.71
C CYS A 111 10.03 -8.43 28.51
N SER A 112 9.25 -7.69 29.30
CA SER A 112 8.20 -8.25 30.15
C SER A 112 6.93 -8.64 29.38
N ASN A 113 6.71 -8.04 28.20
CA ASN A 113 5.58 -8.35 27.32
C ASN A 113 6.01 -8.26 25.85
N LEU A 114 6.37 -9.40 25.29
CA LEU A 114 6.91 -9.50 23.93
C LEU A 114 5.87 -9.16 22.86
N SER A 115 4.61 -9.59 23.02
CA SER A 115 3.55 -9.33 22.05
C SER A 115 3.27 -7.83 21.91
N ALA A 116 3.16 -7.13 23.05
CA ALA A 116 2.98 -5.67 23.07
C ALA A 116 4.20 -4.93 22.49
N ALA A 117 5.42 -5.37 22.84
CA ALA A 117 6.66 -4.79 22.31
C ALA A 117 6.73 -4.90 20.78
N ARG A 118 6.49 -6.11 20.24
CA ARG A 118 6.48 -6.36 18.80
C ARG A 118 5.41 -5.55 18.08
N THR A 119 4.23 -5.41 18.68
CA THR A 119 3.15 -4.57 18.14
C THR A 119 3.56 -3.11 18.05
N SER A 120 4.19 -2.57 19.10
CA SER A 120 4.69 -1.19 19.13
C SER A 120 5.81 -0.97 18.10
N VAL A 121 6.81 -1.87 18.04
CA VAL A 121 7.91 -1.76 17.06
C VAL A 121 7.44 -1.94 15.62
N LYS A 122 6.45 -2.80 15.36
CA LYS A 122 5.83 -2.91 14.03
C LYS A 122 5.19 -1.59 13.61
N LYS A 123 4.46 -0.92 14.52
CA LYS A 123 3.84 0.38 14.23
C LYS A 123 4.88 1.45 13.89
N THR A 124 5.95 1.56 14.68
CA THR A 124 7.00 2.56 14.43
C THR A 124 7.78 2.26 13.15
N TYR A 125 8.06 0.99 12.86
CA TYR A 125 8.65 0.55 11.60
C TYR A 125 7.79 0.95 10.39
N GLU A 126 6.49 0.63 10.41
CA GLU A 126 5.58 0.96 9.32
C GLU A 126 5.48 2.47 9.10
N ALA A 127 5.33 3.25 10.17
CA ALA A 127 5.33 4.71 10.09
C ALA A 127 6.68 5.28 9.58
N ALA A 128 7.81 4.68 9.97
CA ALA A 128 9.13 5.04 9.46
C ALA A 128 9.24 4.78 7.96
N VAL A 129 8.72 3.65 7.47
CA VAL A 129 8.67 3.35 6.03
C VAL A 129 7.87 4.42 5.28
N GLU A 130 6.71 4.83 5.80
CA GLU A 130 5.90 5.87 5.17
C GLU A 130 6.61 7.23 5.16
N LEU A 131 7.23 7.62 6.27
CA LEU A 131 7.96 8.88 6.41
C LEU A 131 9.18 8.91 5.48
N PHE A 132 9.99 7.85 5.47
CA PHE A 132 11.21 7.79 4.67
C PHE A 132 10.86 7.79 3.19
N ALA A 133 9.77 7.12 2.78
CA ALA A 133 9.29 7.20 1.40
C ALA A 133 8.84 8.62 1.02
N TYR A 134 8.16 9.33 1.92
CA TYR A 134 7.80 10.74 1.74
C TYR A 134 9.06 11.62 1.60
N LEU A 135 10.04 11.47 2.48
CA LEU A 135 11.27 12.26 2.47
C LEU A 135 12.14 11.97 1.25
N CYS A 136 12.25 10.70 0.83
CA CYS A 136 12.95 10.35 -0.39
C CYS A 136 12.31 10.97 -1.63
N LYS A 137 10.97 11.04 -1.70
CA LYS A 137 10.28 11.79 -2.78
C LYS A 137 10.56 13.28 -2.71
N LEU A 138 10.44 13.87 -1.52
CA LEU A 138 10.64 15.30 -1.29
C LEU A 138 12.04 15.78 -1.72
N TYR A 139 13.06 14.95 -1.50
CA TYR A 139 14.46 15.29 -1.77
C TYR A 139 15.07 14.57 -2.98
N GLY A 140 14.27 13.82 -3.76
CA GLY A 140 14.75 13.09 -4.94
C GLY A 140 15.79 12.00 -4.62
N LEU A 141 15.70 11.36 -3.46
CA LEU A 141 16.65 10.36 -2.99
C LEU A 141 16.27 8.95 -3.49
N ASN A 142 17.27 8.16 -3.89
CA ASN A 142 17.09 6.73 -4.16
C ASN A 142 17.26 5.92 -2.86
N PRO A 143 16.19 5.35 -2.28
CA PRO A 143 16.24 4.70 -0.96
C PRO A 143 17.16 3.47 -0.91
N THR A 144 17.47 2.87 -2.06
CA THR A 144 18.35 1.70 -2.16
C THR A 144 19.79 2.04 -2.56
N ALA A 145 20.11 3.31 -2.81
CA ALA A 145 21.47 3.72 -3.08
C ALA A 145 22.32 3.72 -1.81
N ASP A 146 23.62 3.45 -1.97
CA ASP A 146 24.56 3.35 -0.86
C ASP A 146 24.60 4.64 -0.03
N GLY A 147 24.48 4.52 1.29
CA GLY A 147 24.56 5.65 2.23
C GLY A 147 23.34 6.58 2.26
N VAL A 148 22.31 6.36 1.42
CA VAL A 148 21.12 7.22 1.38
C VAL A 148 20.19 6.98 2.56
N ILE A 149 19.85 5.73 2.86
CA ILE A 149 19.13 5.37 4.10
C ILE A 149 20.06 4.49 4.91
N ILE A 150 20.36 4.89 6.13
CA ILE A 150 21.26 4.16 7.04
C ILE A 150 20.68 4.12 8.46
N SER A 151 21.07 3.14 9.26
CA SER A 151 20.90 3.22 10.72
C SER A 151 22.01 4.04 11.38
N HIS A 152 21.89 4.33 12.68
CA HIS A 152 23.00 4.88 13.46
C HIS A 152 24.20 3.92 13.41
N ARG A 153 23.95 2.61 13.59
CA ARG A 153 24.99 1.57 13.53
C ARG A 153 25.72 1.55 12.19
N GLU A 154 24.99 1.62 11.07
CA GLU A 154 25.60 1.71 9.74
C GLU A 154 26.35 3.04 9.56
N GLY A 155 25.86 4.14 10.13
CA GLY A 155 26.56 5.42 10.20
C GLY A 155 27.89 5.34 10.95
N HIS A 156 27.93 4.61 12.06
CA HIS A 156 29.15 4.36 12.83
C HIS A 156 30.16 3.57 12.01
N ALA A 157 29.72 2.47 11.39
CA ALA A 157 30.57 1.64 10.52
C ALA A 157 31.15 2.44 9.33
N ARG A 158 30.41 3.46 8.85
CA ARG A 158 30.88 4.41 7.83
C ARG A 158 31.79 5.50 8.36
N GLY A 159 31.99 5.60 9.67
CA GLY A 159 32.81 6.63 10.32
C GLY A 159 32.16 8.01 10.36
N ILE A 160 30.83 8.10 10.21
CA ILE A 160 30.10 9.39 10.22
C ILE A 160 29.16 9.54 11.43
N ALA A 161 29.20 8.61 12.37
CA ALA A 161 28.40 8.65 13.59
C ALA A 161 29.13 8.03 14.79
N SER A 162 28.65 8.34 15.99
CA SER A 162 29.05 7.70 17.24
C SER A 162 28.72 6.20 17.28
N ASN A 163 29.33 5.47 18.20
CA ASN A 163 29.19 4.02 18.32
C ASN A 163 27.88 3.60 19.01
N HIS A 164 26.74 3.82 18.36
CA HIS A 164 25.44 3.31 18.81
C HIS A 164 24.93 2.18 17.90
N GLY A 165 24.17 1.25 18.47
CA GLY A 165 23.67 0.04 17.81
C GLY A 165 22.23 0.11 17.31
N ASP A 166 21.59 1.28 17.36
CA ASP A 166 20.19 1.48 16.95
C ASP A 166 20.00 1.58 15.42
N PRO A 167 18.84 1.14 14.90
CA PRO A 167 17.74 0.46 15.60
C PRO A 167 17.89 -1.08 15.60
N GLU A 168 18.96 -1.64 15.00
CA GLU A 168 19.06 -3.10 14.82
C GLU A 168 19.05 -3.88 16.14
N HIS A 169 19.61 -3.34 17.22
CA HIS A 169 19.57 -4.02 18.51
C HIS A 169 18.14 -4.25 19.02
N LEU A 170 17.24 -3.27 18.84
CA LEU A 170 15.83 -3.37 19.19
C LEU A 170 15.13 -4.46 18.37
N TRP A 171 15.35 -4.45 17.05
CA TRP A 171 14.74 -5.43 16.14
C TRP A 171 15.22 -6.85 16.42
N ASN A 172 16.52 -7.03 16.67
CA ASN A 172 17.12 -8.32 16.99
C ASN A 172 16.67 -8.82 18.37
N GLY A 173 16.70 -7.96 19.40
CA GLY A 173 16.32 -8.34 20.77
C GLY A 173 14.85 -8.72 20.91
N LEU A 174 13.97 -8.18 20.06
CA LEU A 174 12.56 -8.59 19.99
C LEU A 174 12.30 -9.71 18.97
N GLY A 175 13.29 -10.13 18.18
CA GLY A 175 13.12 -11.15 17.14
C GLY A 175 12.13 -10.74 16.05
N MET A 176 12.20 -9.49 15.57
CA MET A 176 11.31 -8.97 14.52
C MET A 176 11.66 -9.52 13.13
N GLY A 177 12.92 -9.92 12.92
CA GLY A 177 13.44 -10.30 11.61
C GLY A 177 13.68 -9.11 10.65
N TYR A 178 13.53 -7.88 11.14
CA TYR A 178 13.80 -6.67 10.36
C TYR A 178 15.29 -6.41 10.21
N THR A 179 15.67 -5.91 9.04
CA THR A 179 17.03 -5.47 8.72
C THR A 179 16.96 -4.11 8.03
N MET A 180 18.08 -3.38 8.00
CA MET A 180 18.13 -2.15 7.22
C MET A 180 17.97 -2.39 5.71
N ASN A 181 18.33 -3.58 5.21
CA ASN A 181 18.09 -3.98 3.82
C ASN A 181 16.60 -4.16 3.52
N THR A 182 15.85 -4.85 4.40
CA THR A 182 14.39 -4.97 4.25
C THR A 182 13.72 -3.61 4.41
N PHE A 183 14.18 -2.77 5.34
CA PHE A 183 13.65 -1.40 5.50
C PHE A 183 13.83 -0.55 4.23
N ARG A 184 15.02 -0.53 3.63
CA ARG A 184 15.28 0.16 2.35
C ARG A 184 14.40 -0.35 1.22
N LYS A 185 14.18 -1.66 1.16
CA LYS A 185 13.28 -2.30 0.20
C LYS A 185 11.83 -1.84 0.41
N ASP A 186 11.34 -1.88 1.64
CA ASP A 186 9.96 -1.48 1.97
C ASP A 186 9.73 0.00 1.69
N VAL A 187 10.72 0.87 1.97
CA VAL A 187 10.69 2.29 1.59
C VAL A 187 10.60 2.45 0.08
N LYS A 188 11.38 1.70 -0.69
CA LYS A 188 11.31 1.72 -2.17
C LYS A 188 9.95 1.28 -2.69
N GLU A 189 9.41 0.19 -2.17
CA GLU A 189 8.08 -0.31 -2.51
C GLU A 189 6.99 0.71 -2.18
N LYS A 190 7.09 1.37 -1.00
CA LYS A 190 6.18 2.45 -0.61
C LYS A 190 6.31 3.67 -1.52
N MET A 191 7.52 4.03 -1.95
CA MET A 191 7.74 5.15 -2.87
C MET A 191 7.08 4.91 -4.22
N GLN A 192 7.08 3.68 -4.72
CA GLN A 192 6.48 3.27 -5.99
C GLN A 192 4.94 3.28 -5.97
N GLY A 193 4.34 3.81 -4.90
CA GLY A 193 2.88 3.94 -4.75
C GLY A 193 2.26 2.85 -3.90
N GLY A 194 3.07 2.01 -3.24
CA GLY A 194 2.56 0.80 -2.62
C GLY A 194 1.85 -0.03 -3.69
N THR A 195 2.61 -0.71 -4.54
CA THR A 195 2.10 -1.97 -5.07
C THR A 195 1.89 -2.86 -3.86
N VAL A 196 0.68 -2.78 -3.29
CA VAL A 196 0.11 -3.84 -2.47
C VAL A 196 0.39 -5.09 -3.31
N LYS A 197 1.29 -5.96 -2.83
CA LYS A 197 1.36 -7.31 -3.37
C LYS A 197 -0.08 -7.82 -3.40
N PRO A 198 -0.55 -8.39 -4.52
CA PRO A 198 -1.89 -8.94 -4.56
C PRO A 198 -2.03 -9.86 -3.35
N ASP A 199 -2.88 -9.47 -2.44
CA ASP A 199 -3.58 -10.45 -1.65
C ASP A 199 -4.39 -11.21 -2.70
N GLU A 200 -3.95 -12.40 -3.08
CA GLU A 200 -4.63 -13.24 -4.08
C GLU A 200 -6.07 -13.60 -3.64
N THR A 201 -6.49 -13.15 -2.46
CA THR A 201 -7.86 -13.24 -1.94
C THR A 201 -8.72 -11.98 -2.17
N LYS A 202 -8.17 -10.84 -2.62
CA LYS A 202 -8.93 -9.60 -2.85
C LYS A 202 -9.37 -9.45 -4.31
N GLU A 203 -10.68 -9.33 -4.51
CA GLU A 203 -11.32 -9.18 -5.82
C GLU A 203 -10.74 -7.97 -6.59
N MET A 204 -10.37 -8.20 -7.86
CA MET A 204 -9.87 -7.20 -8.79
C MET A 204 -10.94 -6.83 -9.82
N TYR A 205 -11.14 -5.53 -10.03
CA TYR A 205 -12.12 -4.98 -10.96
C TYR A 205 -11.43 -4.41 -12.20
N ARG A 206 -11.80 -4.87 -13.39
CA ARG A 206 -11.25 -4.45 -14.68
C ARG A 206 -12.26 -3.61 -15.45
N VAL A 207 -11.83 -2.48 -16.00
CA VAL A 207 -12.68 -1.59 -16.79
C VAL A 207 -12.39 -1.81 -18.28
N ARG A 208 -13.34 -2.41 -19.01
CA ARG A 208 -13.21 -2.83 -20.42
C ARG A 208 -14.51 -2.62 -21.18
N LYS A 209 -14.48 -2.70 -22.52
CA LYS A 209 -15.71 -2.73 -23.34
C LYS A 209 -16.45 -4.07 -23.23
N SER A 210 -15.69 -5.17 -23.16
CA SER A 210 -16.18 -6.50 -22.79
C SER A 210 -15.09 -7.25 -22.02
N TRP A 211 -15.44 -8.37 -21.40
CA TRP A 211 -14.44 -9.19 -20.69
C TRP A 211 -13.37 -9.73 -21.66
N GLU A 212 -13.80 -10.19 -22.83
CA GLU A 212 -12.95 -10.78 -23.88
C GLU A 212 -12.09 -9.73 -24.59
N ASP A 213 -12.52 -8.46 -24.63
CA ASP A 213 -11.76 -7.35 -25.21
C ASP A 213 -10.73 -6.80 -24.19
N ALA A 214 -9.72 -7.61 -23.91
CA ALA A 214 -8.65 -7.25 -22.98
C ALA A 214 -7.85 -6.01 -23.44
N VAL A 215 -7.76 -5.78 -24.76
CA VAL A 215 -7.02 -4.67 -25.37
C VAL A 215 -7.71 -3.33 -25.07
N SER A 216 -9.03 -3.32 -24.92
CA SER A 216 -9.76 -2.10 -24.57
C SER A 216 -9.47 -1.56 -23.18
N GLN A 217 -8.82 -2.31 -22.28
CA GLN A 217 -8.76 -2.03 -20.85
C GLN A 217 -8.30 -0.61 -20.51
N LYS A 218 -9.17 0.13 -19.79
CA LYS A 218 -8.90 1.50 -19.33
C LYS A 218 -8.33 1.59 -17.93
N GLY A 219 -8.55 0.55 -17.12
CA GLY A 219 -8.02 0.48 -15.77
C GLY A 219 -8.27 -0.87 -15.10
N ALA A 220 -7.54 -1.10 -14.01
CA ALA A 220 -7.75 -2.21 -13.09
C ALA A 220 -7.62 -1.68 -11.66
N PHE A 221 -8.58 -2.00 -10.80
CA PHE A 221 -8.73 -1.39 -9.48
C PHE A 221 -9.10 -2.46 -8.44
N HIS A 222 -8.59 -2.33 -7.22
CA HIS A 222 -9.06 -3.14 -6.08
C HIS A 222 -10.34 -2.57 -5.44
N GLU A 223 -10.63 -1.28 -5.65
CA GLU A 223 -11.80 -0.59 -5.13
C GLU A 223 -12.89 -0.47 -6.21
N LEU A 224 -14.06 -1.08 -6.00
CA LEU A 224 -15.16 -1.09 -6.96
C LEU A 224 -15.59 0.33 -7.35
N GLU A 225 -15.67 1.25 -6.39
CA GLU A 225 -16.09 2.63 -6.63
C GLU A 225 -15.14 3.39 -7.57
N ASN A 226 -13.84 3.09 -7.52
CA ASN A 226 -12.89 3.68 -8.46
C ASN A 226 -13.03 3.10 -9.87
N ALA A 227 -13.32 1.79 -9.96
CA ALA A 227 -13.63 1.17 -11.24
C ALA A 227 -14.91 1.74 -11.88
N LYS A 228 -15.96 1.99 -11.07
CA LYS A 228 -17.20 2.64 -11.53
C LYS A 228 -16.93 4.04 -12.09
N LYS A 229 -16.22 4.89 -11.34
CA LYS A 229 -15.81 6.24 -11.79
C LYS A 229 -15.03 6.20 -13.10
N CYS A 230 -14.14 5.22 -13.26
CA CYS A 230 -13.40 5.02 -14.50
C CYS A 230 -14.32 4.61 -15.66
N ALA A 231 -15.27 3.69 -15.43
CA ALA A 231 -16.26 3.31 -16.44
C ALA A 231 -17.16 4.50 -16.83
N ASP A 232 -17.63 5.29 -15.86
CA ASP A 232 -18.47 6.48 -16.09
C ASP A 232 -17.74 7.55 -16.90
N ALA A 233 -16.45 7.73 -16.65
CA ALA A 233 -15.60 8.64 -17.42
C ALA A 233 -15.32 8.14 -18.86
N ASN A 234 -15.58 6.87 -19.16
CA ASN A 234 -15.32 6.25 -20.46
C ASN A 234 -16.60 5.62 -21.02
N LYS A 235 -17.42 6.39 -21.75
CA LYS A 235 -18.67 5.89 -22.35
C LYS A 235 -18.45 4.59 -23.13
N GLY A 236 -19.33 3.61 -22.88
CA GLY A 236 -19.25 2.27 -23.50
C GLY A 236 -18.34 1.28 -22.78
N TYR A 237 -17.82 1.63 -21.60
CA TYR A 237 -17.06 0.73 -20.74
C TYR A 237 -17.89 0.19 -19.58
N ALA A 238 -17.53 -1.01 -19.14
CA ALA A 238 -18.11 -1.72 -18.03
C ALA A 238 -17.02 -2.22 -17.07
N VAL A 239 -17.41 -2.50 -15.83
CA VAL A 239 -16.55 -3.06 -14.79
C VAL A 239 -16.81 -4.55 -14.68
N PHE A 240 -15.75 -5.35 -14.73
CA PHE A 240 -15.77 -6.80 -14.60
C PHE A 240 -14.96 -7.24 -13.38
N ASN A 241 -15.44 -8.22 -12.62
CA ASN A 241 -14.66 -8.81 -11.54
C ASN A 241 -13.65 -9.87 -12.04
N THR A 242 -12.95 -10.55 -11.13
CA THR A 242 -11.93 -11.58 -11.47
C THR A 242 -12.50 -12.77 -12.22
N SER A 243 -13.78 -13.09 -12.02
CA SER A 243 -14.48 -14.15 -12.75
C SER A 243 -14.96 -13.72 -14.16
N GLY A 244 -14.73 -12.47 -14.53
CA GLY A 244 -15.22 -11.90 -15.79
C GLY A 244 -16.69 -11.52 -15.80
N LYS A 245 -17.35 -11.51 -14.63
CA LYS A 245 -18.73 -11.06 -14.49
C LYS A 245 -18.77 -9.53 -14.50
N GLN A 246 -19.61 -8.97 -15.36
CA GLN A 246 -19.92 -7.53 -15.31
C GLN A 246 -20.62 -7.20 -13.99
N VAL A 247 -20.04 -6.29 -13.22
CA VAL A 247 -20.57 -5.79 -11.94
C VAL A 247 -21.06 -4.35 -12.04
N TYR A 248 -20.67 -3.62 -13.10
CA TYR A 248 -21.15 -2.26 -13.37
C TYR A 248 -21.13 -1.92 -14.88
N PRO A 249 -22.13 -1.19 -15.43
CA PRO A 249 -23.40 -0.89 -14.78
C PRO A 249 -24.12 -2.18 -14.40
N LYS A 250 -24.85 -2.17 -13.28
CA LYS A 250 -25.59 -3.34 -12.81
C LYS A 250 -26.66 -3.63 -13.86
N THR A 251 -26.56 -4.77 -14.51
CA THR A 251 -27.61 -5.24 -15.42
C THR A 251 -28.70 -5.87 -14.57
N ASP A 252 -29.90 -5.31 -14.56
CA ASP A 252 -31.07 -5.82 -13.84
C ASP A 252 -31.67 -7.10 -14.48
N PHE A 253 -30.85 -7.85 -15.22
CA PHE A 253 -31.27 -9.09 -15.85
C PHE A 253 -31.24 -10.23 -14.83
N SER A 254 -32.43 -10.64 -14.39
CA SER A 254 -32.61 -11.87 -13.60
C SER A 254 -32.76 -13.07 -14.54
N PRO A 255 -31.88 -14.08 -14.47
CA PRO A 255 -32.03 -15.29 -15.26
C PRO A 255 -33.40 -15.92 -15.06
N TYR A 256 -33.98 -16.45 -16.14
CA TYR A 256 -35.28 -17.10 -16.11
C TYR A 256 -35.29 -18.36 -16.96
N LEU A 257 -36.29 -19.21 -16.73
CA LEU A 257 -36.46 -20.45 -17.46
C LEU A 257 -37.30 -20.23 -18.71
N VAL A 258 -36.92 -20.92 -19.78
CA VAL A 258 -37.71 -21.00 -21.01
C VAL A 258 -37.90 -22.45 -21.39
N GLU A 259 -39.07 -22.76 -21.91
CA GLU A 259 -39.37 -24.02 -22.57
C GLU A 259 -39.18 -23.85 -24.09
N VAL A 260 -38.27 -24.63 -24.68
CA VAL A 260 -38.09 -24.72 -26.13
C VAL A 260 -39.00 -25.82 -26.66
N THR A 261 -39.86 -25.48 -27.62
CA THR A 261 -40.80 -26.43 -28.24
C THR A 261 -40.29 -27.00 -29.57
N ALA A 262 -39.26 -26.39 -30.16
CA ALA A 262 -38.62 -26.86 -31.39
C ALA A 262 -37.67 -28.04 -31.14
N THR A 263 -37.68 -29.02 -32.04
CA THR A 263 -36.86 -30.25 -31.95
C THR A 263 -35.39 -30.03 -32.30
N ASP A 264 -35.07 -28.97 -33.04
CA ASP A 264 -33.75 -28.72 -33.62
C ASP A 264 -33.40 -27.23 -33.64
N LEU A 265 -33.77 -26.48 -32.59
CA LEU A 265 -33.45 -25.06 -32.49
C LEU A 265 -31.93 -24.83 -32.48
N ASN A 266 -31.45 -24.26 -33.59
CA ASN A 266 -30.04 -23.99 -33.83
C ASN A 266 -29.46 -23.05 -32.77
N ILE A 267 -28.30 -23.41 -32.23
CA ILE A 267 -27.54 -22.56 -31.31
C ILE A 267 -26.52 -21.76 -32.13
N ARG A 268 -26.44 -20.45 -31.87
CA ARG A 268 -25.56 -19.51 -32.59
C ARG A 268 -24.47 -18.92 -31.70
N LYS A 269 -23.36 -18.52 -32.33
CA LYS A 269 -22.20 -17.91 -31.64
C LYS A 269 -22.52 -16.50 -31.08
N GLY A 270 -23.56 -15.85 -31.57
CA GLY A 270 -24.01 -14.53 -31.12
C GLY A 270 -25.50 -14.30 -31.37
N PRO A 271 -26.04 -13.16 -30.91
CA PRO A 271 -27.46 -12.83 -30.97
C PRO A 271 -27.87 -12.38 -32.38
N GLY A 272 -28.13 -13.33 -33.28
CA GLY A 272 -28.60 -13.02 -34.63
C GLY A 272 -28.35 -14.11 -35.66
N THR A 273 -29.15 -14.15 -36.71
CA THR A 273 -28.95 -15.05 -37.86
C THR A 273 -27.67 -14.78 -38.65
N ASN A 274 -27.11 -13.56 -38.52
CA ASN A 274 -25.82 -13.15 -39.06
C ASN A 274 -24.62 -13.77 -38.33
N TYR A 275 -24.81 -14.36 -37.14
CA TYR A 275 -23.75 -15.11 -36.45
C TYR A 275 -23.75 -16.58 -36.88
N GLY A 276 -22.55 -17.15 -37.03
CA GLY A 276 -22.36 -18.55 -37.38
C GLY A 276 -23.04 -19.50 -36.37
N LYS A 277 -23.56 -20.62 -36.87
CA LYS A 277 -24.06 -21.73 -36.04
C LYS A 277 -22.88 -22.34 -35.25
N THR A 278 -23.17 -22.91 -34.08
CA THR A 278 -22.17 -23.67 -33.31
C THR A 278 -22.04 -25.13 -33.78
N GLY A 279 -22.92 -25.59 -34.66
CA GLY A 279 -23.07 -26.99 -35.04
C GLY A 279 -23.95 -27.80 -34.07
N LYS A 280 -24.43 -27.18 -32.99
CA LYS A 280 -25.32 -27.79 -31.99
C LYS A 280 -26.73 -27.21 -32.08
N PHE A 281 -27.71 -27.95 -31.58
CA PHE A 281 -29.10 -27.52 -31.38
C PHE A 281 -29.55 -27.91 -29.96
N THR A 282 -30.59 -27.26 -29.44
CA THR A 282 -31.07 -27.53 -28.06
C THR A 282 -31.90 -28.80 -27.95
N GLY A 283 -32.84 -29.00 -28.89
CA GLY A 283 -33.95 -29.94 -28.71
C GLY A 283 -35.08 -29.35 -27.87
N LYS A 284 -36.17 -30.12 -27.72
CA LYS A 284 -37.28 -29.81 -26.82
C LYS A 284 -36.80 -29.90 -25.36
N GLY A 285 -37.19 -28.95 -24.53
CA GLY A 285 -36.85 -28.98 -23.10
C GLY A 285 -36.83 -27.62 -22.44
N VAL A 286 -36.42 -27.59 -21.16
CA VAL A 286 -36.34 -26.35 -20.36
C VAL A 286 -34.90 -25.89 -20.23
N PHE A 287 -34.66 -24.61 -20.48
CA PHE A 287 -33.34 -23.98 -20.50
C PHE A 287 -33.34 -22.68 -19.70
N THR A 288 -32.21 -22.33 -19.10
CA THR A 288 -32.04 -21.04 -18.41
C THR A 288 -31.43 -20.00 -19.35
N ILE A 289 -32.09 -18.85 -19.47
CA ILE A 289 -31.56 -17.67 -20.18
C ILE A 289 -30.86 -16.75 -19.18
N THR A 290 -29.64 -16.34 -19.49
CA THR A 290 -28.79 -15.51 -18.61
C THR A 290 -28.50 -14.12 -19.18
N GLU A 291 -28.88 -13.86 -20.43
CA GLU A 291 -28.71 -12.59 -21.10
C GLU A 291 -29.70 -12.51 -22.28
N GLU A 292 -30.26 -11.33 -22.53
CA GLU A 292 -31.09 -11.03 -23.71
C GLU A 292 -30.45 -9.95 -24.57
N ARG A 293 -30.53 -10.10 -25.90
CA ARG A 293 -30.13 -9.07 -26.86
C ARG A 293 -31.06 -9.07 -28.06
N ALA A 294 -31.33 -7.88 -28.61
CA ALA A 294 -31.90 -7.75 -29.94
C ALA A 294 -30.91 -8.31 -30.99
N GLY A 295 -31.42 -8.84 -32.10
CA GLY A 295 -30.59 -9.45 -33.14
C GLY A 295 -31.39 -9.85 -34.36
N THR A 296 -30.74 -9.94 -35.52
CA THR A 296 -31.42 -10.24 -36.79
C THR A 296 -32.10 -11.61 -36.77
N GLY A 297 -33.27 -11.72 -37.40
CA GLY A 297 -34.00 -12.98 -37.52
C GLY A 297 -34.67 -13.46 -36.23
N SER A 298 -34.92 -12.55 -35.28
CA SER A 298 -35.89 -12.79 -34.22
C SER A 298 -36.65 -11.52 -33.84
N ASN A 299 -37.97 -11.62 -33.66
CA ASN A 299 -38.83 -10.51 -33.22
C ASN A 299 -38.76 -10.32 -31.70
N ARG A 300 -38.64 -11.40 -30.94
CA ARG A 300 -38.50 -11.39 -29.48
C ARG A 300 -37.05 -11.32 -29.00
N GLY A 301 -36.10 -11.31 -29.94
CA GLY A 301 -34.66 -11.24 -29.64
C GLY A 301 -34.04 -12.59 -29.34
N TRP A 302 -32.83 -12.55 -28.78
CA TRP A 302 -31.97 -13.72 -28.58
C TRP A 302 -31.62 -13.88 -27.11
N GLY A 303 -31.70 -15.12 -26.64
CA GLY A 303 -31.35 -15.50 -25.27
C GLY A 303 -30.05 -16.31 -25.22
N LYS A 304 -29.14 -15.94 -24.32
CA LYS A 304 -27.91 -16.70 -24.05
C LYS A 304 -28.18 -17.84 -23.08
N LEU A 305 -27.82 -19.06 -23.47
CA LEU A 305 -27.99 -20.24 -22.62
C LEU A 305 -26.99 -20.25 -21.46
N LYS A 306 -27.45 -20.55 -20.24
CA LYS A 306 -26.61 -20.71 -19.03
C LYS A 306 -25.49 -21.74 -19.21
N SER A 307 -25.69 -22.74 -20.07
CA SER A 307 -24.69 -23.77 -20.38
C SER A 307 -23.45 -23.22 -21.09
N GLY A 308 -23.49 -21.97 -21.58
CA GLY A 308 -22.43 -21.39 -22.40
C GLY A 308 -22.42 -21.88 -23.85
N ALA A 309 -23.37 -22.74 -24.24
CA ALA A 309 -23.43 -23.33 -25.58
C ALA A 309 -23.64 -22.29 -26.70
N GLY A 310 -24.24 -21.15 -26.39
CA GLY A 310 -24.46 -20.04 -27.32
C GLY A 310 -25.82 -19.38 -27.13
N TRP A 311 -26.33 -18.79 -28.21
CA TRP A 311 -27.57 -18.01 -28.25
C TRP A 311 -28.66 -18.76 -29.03
N ILE A 312 -29.90 -18.64 -28.56
CA ILE A 312 -31.11 -19.16 -29.24
C ILE A 312 -32.11 -18.03 -29.50
N SER A 313 -32.91 -18.17 -30.56
CA SER A 313 -34.00 -17.21 -30.83
C SER A 313 -35.13 -17.40 -29.81
N LEU A 314 -35.58 -16.30 -29.21
CA LEU A 314 -36.66 -16.31 -28.22
C LEU A 314 -38.05 -16.40 -28.86
N ASP A 315 -38.15 -16.37 -30.19
CA ASP A 315 -39.42 -16.62 -30.88
C ASP A 315 -39.90 -18.07 -30.74
N TYR A 316 -38.97 -19.01 -30.55
CA TYR A 316 -39.25 -20.44 -30.45
C TYR A 316 -39.32 -20.95 -29.01
N VAL A 317 -39.46 -20.04 -28.04
CA VAL A 317 -39.47 -20.39 -26.62
C VAL A 317 -40.65 -19.76 -25.88
N LYS A 318 -41.12 -20.45 -24.85
CA LYS A 318 -42.09 -19.94 -23.88
C LYS A 318 -41.37 -19.64 -22.57
N ARG A 319 -41.52 -18.42 -22.05
CA ARG A 319 -40.98 -18.08 -20.72
C ARG A 319 -41.83 -18.76 -19.64
N LEU A 320 -41.15 -19.33 -18.65
CA LEU A 320 -41.74 -19.93 -17.45
C LEU A 320 -41.64 -18.97 -16.26
#